data_AF-A0A1V5P0R2-F1
#
_entry.id   AF-A0A1V5P0R2-F1
#
_cell.length_a   1.000
_cell.length_b   1.000
_cell.length_c   1.000
_cell.angle_alpha   90.00
_cell.angle_beta   90.00
_cell.angle_gamma   90.00
#
_symmetry.space_group_name_H-M   'P 1'
#
loop_
_entity.id
_entity.type
_entity.pdbx_description
1 polymer ?
#
loop_
_entity_poly.entity_id
_entity_poly.type
_entity_poly.pdbx_seq_one_letter_code
_entity_poly.pdbx_strand_id
1 'polypeptide(L)'
;MKRLNMLMCGPKRESRIIDSRGFNLIEMMVAVIIVSTLLLIAVREYGDYILRAKITKAQVDLEELAKAIRMYNTKEDRPFNIATFTNNELGTFIGSYLEKEPPFDPWGTPYRHNDEMGIVYSVGPDGLDSQRHTMPNFPSDDIVVRYIPEEFFITKVEYVDANRNIRIDFGDRIDIFFSRPAKMTNVSVFDFITNNPERALGSAIVSSSQKGNILSFLFAAPVPPSITIGETTIRPRDFIDSIVDCSPQPQPLRKHDEILIQSRRM
;
A
#
# COMPACT_ATOMS: atom_id res chain seq x y z
N MET A 1 71.91 25.53 -81.40
CA MET A 1 70.52 25.51 -80.90
C MET A 1 69.79 24.29 -81.44
N LYS A 2 69.39 23.33 -80.60
CA LYS A 2 68.30 22.37 -80.85
C LYS A 2 67.86 21.84 -79.47
N ARG A 3 66.68 22.24 -78.99
CA ARG A 3 66.09 21.81 -77.72
C ARG A 3 65.30 20.52 -77.93
N LEU A 4 65.51 19.55 -77.03
CA LEU A 4 64.69 18.36 -76.84
C LEU A 4 63.30 18.77 -76.31
N ASN A 5 62.23 18.19 -76.88
CA ASN A 5 60.90 18.21 -76.28
C ASN A 5 60.69 16.92 -75.48
N MET A 6 60.49 17.12 -74.17
CA MET A 6 60.15 16.12 -73.17
C MET A 6 58.62 15.91 -73.20
N LEU A 7 58.17 14.71 -73.56
CA LEU A 7 56.75 14.32 -73.48
C LEU A 7 56.41 13.92 -72.05
N MET A 8 55.58 14.73 -71.39
CA MET A 8 54.96 14.40 -70.10
C MET A 8 53.68 13.60 -70.34
N CYS A 9 53.63 12.38 -69.80
CA CYS A 9 52.41 11.56 -69.72
C CYS A 9 51.66 11.92 -68.44
N GLY A 10 50.45 12.48 -68.55
CA GLY A 10 49.57 12.80 -67.42
C GLY A 10 48.73 11.59 -66.95
N PRO A 11 48.24 11.59 -65.69
CA PRO A 11 47.47 10.47 -65.14
C PRO A 11 46.01 10.46 -65.67
N LYS A 12 45.54 9.29 -66.09
CA LYS A 12 44.12 9.04 -66.43
C LYS A 12 43.26 9.03 -65.16
N ARG A 13 42.30 9.96 -65.05
CA ARG A 13 41.20 9.89 -64.07
C ARG A 13 40.19 8.84 -64.52
N GLU A 14 40.07 7.74 -63.78
CA GLU A 14 38.96 6.80 -63.91
C GLU A 14 37.69 7.40 -63.30
N SER A 15 36.69 7.67 -64.14
CA SER A 15 35.33 8.03 -63.71
C SER A 15 34.63 6.78 -63.21
N ARG A 16 34.34 6.69 -61.90
CA ARG A 16 33.37 5.71 -61.39
C ARG A 16 32.02 6.02 -62.01
N ILE A 17 31.53 5.13 -62.87
CA ILE A 17 30.16 5.17 -63.37
C ILE A 17 29.26 4.90 -62.15
N ILE A 18 28.51 5.92 -61.73
CA ILE A 18 27.42 5.72 -60.77
C ILE A 18 26.37 4.94 -61.54
N ASP A 19 26.14 3.69 -61.15
CA ASP A 19 25.19 2.79 -61.79
C ASP A 19 23.77 3.34 -61.56
N SER A 20 23.24 4.05 -62.54
CA SER A 20 21.93 4.73 -62.52
C SER A 20 20.78 3.74 -62.67
N ARG A 21 20.71 2.71 -61.82
CA ARG A 21 19.53 1.84 -61.74
C ARG A 21 18.46 2.58 -60.94
N GLY A 22 17.52 3.18 -61.67
CA GLY A 22 16.37 3.88 -61.11
C GLY A 22 15.41 2.93 -60.39
N PHE A 23 14.78 3.46 -59.35
CA PHE A 23 13.79 2.77 -58.50
C PHE A 23 12.56 2.33 -59.32
N ASN A 24 12.07 1.11 -59.10
CA ASN A 24 10.85 0.64 -59.77
C ASN A 24 9.59 1.18 -59.06
N LEU A 25 8.56 1.58 -59.81
CA LEU A 25 7.29 2.05 -59.25
C LEU A 25 6.68 1.01 -58.28
N ILE A 26 6.76 -0.28 -58.61
CA ILE A 26 6.24 -1.35 -57.75
C ILE A 26 6.98 -1.43 -56.41
N GLU A 27 8.26 -1.09 -56.37
CA GLU A 27 9.08 -1.12 -55.16
C GLU A 27 8.60 -0.04 -54.18
N MET A 28 8.22 1.13 -54.69
CA MET A 28 7.64 2.18 -53.85
C MET A 28 6.23 1.80 -53.41
N MET A 29 5.44 1.17 -54.28
CA MET A 29 4.09 0.72 -53.92
C MET A 29 4.14 -0.29 -52.76
N VAL A 30 4.97 -1.31 -52.87
CA VAL A 30 5.11 -2.34 -51.82
C VAL A 30 5.69 -1.72 -50.54
N ALA A 31 6.71 -0.86 -50.65
CA ALA A 31 7.32 -0.22 -49.48
C ALA A 31 6.31 0.63 -48.70
N VAL A 32 5.51 1.46 -49.39
CA VAL A 32 4.49 2.31 -48.74
C VAL A 32 3.40 1.45 -48.10
N ILE A 33 2.94 0.38 -48.77
CA ILE A 33 1.93 -0.54 -48.21
C ILE A 33 2.42 -1.17 -46.90
N ILE A 34 3.68 -1.62 -46.86
CA ILE A 34 4.25 -2.23 -45.65
C ILE A 34 4.34 -1.19 -44.52
N VAL A 35 4.91 -0.01 -44.79
CA VAL A 35 5.05 1.05 -43.78
C VAL A 35 3.68 1.52 -43.26
N SER A 36 2.69 1.69 -44.14
CA SER A 36 1.33 2.05 -43.75
C SER A 36 0.69 1.01 -42.83
N THR A 37 0.89 -0.28 -43.14
CA THR A 37 0.35 -1.37 -42.32
C THR A 37 1.00 -1.42 -40.95
N LEU A 38 2.33 -1.24 -40.87
CA LEU A 38 3.05 -1.20 -39.59
C LEU A 38 2.63 -0.01 -38.73
N LEU A 39 2.42 1.18 -39.33
CA LEU A 39 2.00 2.38 -38.59
C LEU A 39 0.63 2.19 -37.94
N LEU A 40 -0.32 1.55 -38.63
CA LEU A 40 -1.66 1.29 -38.07
C LEU A 40 -1.61 0.47 -36.78
N ILE A 41 -0.76 -0.57 -36.73
CA ILE A 41 -0.62 -1.43 -35.54
C ILE A 41 0.14 -0.67 -34.44
N ALA A 42 1.21 0.03 -34.79
CA ALA A 42 2.08 0.73 -33.84
C ALA A 42 1.32 1.79 -33.02
N VAL A 43 0.39 2.53 -33.64
CA VAL A 43 -0.37 3.60 -32.96
C VAL A 43 -1.21 3.07 -31.78
N ARG A 44 -1.89 1.94 -31.97
CA ARG A 44 -2.75 1.36 -30.93
C ARG A 44 -1.93 0.82 -29.76
N GLU A 45 -0.91 0.02 -30.07
CA GLU A 45 -0.04 -0.59 -29.05
C GLU A 45 0.72 0.46 -28.23
N TYR A 46 1.14 1.56 -28.86
CA TYR A 46 1.82 2.64 -28.16
C TYR A 46 0.94 3.33 -27.11
N GLY A 47 -0.36 3.48 -27.39
CA GLY A 47 -1.32 4.05 -26.44
C GLY A 47 -1.47 3.19 -25.18
N ASP A 48 -1.70 1.89 -25.36
CA ASP A 48 -1.84 0.94 -24.25
C ASP A 48 -0.55 0.82 -23.43
N TYR A 49 0.61 0.88 -24.09
CA TYR A 49 1.91 0.90 -23.42
C TYR A 49 2.07 2.14 -22.52
N ILE A 50 1.75 3.34 -23.02
CA ILE A 50 1.79 4.56 -22.21
C ILE A 50 0.83 4.45 -21.02
N LEU A 51 -0.40 3.98 -21.25
CA LEU A 51 -1.39 3.85 -20.17
C LEU A 51 -0.89 2.91 -19.07
N ARG A 52 -0.34 1.75 -19.42
CA ARG A 52 0.25 0.82 -18.45
C ARG A 52 1.43 1.47 -17.71
N ALA A 53 2.31 2.16 -18.42
CA ALA A 53 3.44 2.86 -17.81
C ALA A 53 2.99 3.94 -16.81
N LYS A 54 1.92 4.67 -17.13
CA LYS A 54 1.28 5.62 -16.20
C LYS A 54 0.76 4.90 -14.96
N ILE A 55 -0.06 3.85 -15.12
CA ILE A 55 -0.62 3.08 -14.00
C ILE A 55 0.50 2.54 -13.09
N THR A 56 1.54 1.92 -13.68
CA THR A 56 2.68 1.40 -12.91
C THR A 56 3.43 2.50 -12.18
N LYS A 57 3.62 3.67 -12.83
CA LYS A 57 4.23 4.82 -12.16
C LYS A 57 3.40 5.27 -10.94
N ALA A 58 2.09 5.40 -11.11
CA ALA A 58 1.19 5.77 -10.01
C ALA A 58 1.24 4.76 -8.87
N GLN A 59 1.28 3.46 -9.17
CA GLN A 59 1.39 2.40 -8.16
C GLN A 59 2.68 2.50 -7.36
N VAL A 60 3.82 2.69 -8.03
CA VAL A 60 5.13 2.83 -7.36
C VAL A 60 5.15 4.06 -6.45
N ASP A 61 4.69 5.21 -6.96
CA ASP A 61 4.62 6.44 -6.18
C ASP A 61 3.69 6.26 -4.96
N LEU A 62 2.53 5.61 -5.12
CA LEU A 62 1.60 5.31 -4.02
C LEU A 62 2.16 4.33 -2.97
N GLU A 63 2.93 3.32 -3.39
CA GLU A 63 3.59 2.40 -2.46
C GLU A 63 4.63 3.10 -1.58
N GLU A 64 5.35 4.08 -2.15
CA GLU A 64 6.28 4.93 -1.39
C GLU A 64 5.54 5.77 -0.35
N LEU A 65 4.44 6.42 -0.74
CA LEU A 65 3.58 7.19 0.17
C LEU A 65 3.00 6.31 1.29
N ALA A 66 2.48 5.14 0.94
CA ALA A 66 1.95 4.16 1.89
C ALA A 66 3.02 3.73 2.91
N LYS A 67 4.26 3.51 2.46
CA LYS A 67 5.38 3.16 3.32
C LYS A 67 5.74 4.30 4.27
N ALA A 68 5.79 5.54 3.78
CA ALA A 68 6.06 6.72 4.60
C ALA A 68 5.00 6.89 5.70
N ILE A 69 3.71 6.73 5.36
CA ILE A 69 2.60 6.79 6.33
C ILE A 69 2.71 5.68 7.38
N ARG A 70 3.01 4.43 6.99
CA ARG A 70 3.22 3.36 7.97
C ARG A 70 4.32 3.71 8.96
N MET A 71 5.41 4.28 8.49
CA MET A 71 6.52 4.70 9.35
C MET A 71 6.09 5.84 10.30
N TYR A 72 5.32 6.81 9.80
CA TYR A 72 4.75 7.89 10.62
C TYR A 72 3.83 7.34 11.71
N ASN A 73 2.84 6.52 11.33
CA ASN A 73 1.87 5.93 12.27
C ASN A 73 2.51 5.00 13.30
N THR A 74 3.73 4.50 13.03
CA THR A 74 4.47 3.67 13.99
C THR A 74 5.25 4.52 15.00
N LYS A 75 5.73 5.71 14.58
CA LYS A 75 6.58 6.57 15.41
C LYS A 75 5.80 7.64 16.19
N GLU A 76 4.74 8.16 15.59
CA GLU A 76 3.95 9.26 16.15
C GLU A 76 2.69 8.72 16.84
N ASP A 77 2.29 9.35 17.94
CA ASP A 77 1.11 8.94 18.71
C ASP A 77 -0.22 9.21 17.99
N ARG A 78 -0.20 10.09 16.98
CA ARG A 78 -1.37 10.46 16.19
C ARG A 78 -1.26 9.85 14.80
N PRO A 79 -2.35 9.31 14.24
CA PRO A 79 -2.34 8.84 12.87
C PRO A 79 -2.12 10.02 11.93
N PHE A 80 -1.45 9.75 10.81
CA PHE A 80 -1.34 10.69 9.71
C PHE A 80 -2.74 11.04 9.22
N ASN A 81 -3.06 12.33 9.16
CA ASN A 81 -4.37 12.83 8.76
C ASN A 81 -4.18 14.08 7.90
N ILE A 82 -3.98 13.84 6.62
CA ILE A 82 -3.94 14.84 5.55
C ILE A 82 -4.78 14.29 4.41
N ALA A 83 -5.55 15.14 3.72
CA ALA A 83 -6.40 14.68 2.62
C ALA A 83 -5.63 14.61 1.28
N THR A 84 -4.74 15.56 1.02
CA THR A 84 -4.06 15.69 -0.27
C THR A 84 -2.55 15.82 -0.10
N PHE A 85 -1.78 15.07 -0.89
CA PHE A 85 -0.32 15.15 -0.87
C PHE A 85 0.16 16.41 -1.62
N THR A 86 0.14 17.54 -0.92
CA THR A 86 0.71 18.81 -1.41
C THR A 86 1.72 19.36 -0.42
N ASN A 87 2.70 20.13 -0.91
CA ASN A 87 3.76 20.70 -0.08
C ASN A 87 3.23 21.55 1.09
N ASN A 88 2.12 22.24 0.88
CA ASN A 88 1.49 23.08 1.89
C ASN A 88 0.89 22.27 3.05
N GLU A 89 0.33 21.09 2.75
CA GLU A 89 -0.30 20.24 3.76
C GLU A 89 0.74 19.37 4.49
N LEU A 90 1.77 18.89 3.79
CA LEU A 90 2.74 17.92 4.31
C LEU A 90 3.75 18.50 5.30
N GLY A 91 4.14 19.77 5.17
CA GLY A 91 5.03 20.44 6.13
C GLY A 91 6.30 19.63 6.45
N THR A 92 6.50 19.30 7.73
CA THR A 92 7.68 18.55 8.24
C THR A 92 7.67 17.06 7.91
N PHE A 93 6.58 16.54 7.35
CA PHE A 93 6.51 15.16 6.88
C PHE A 93 7.50 14.93 5.72
N ILE A 94 7.66 15.94 4.85
CA ILE A 94 8.72 15.98 3.84
C ILE A 94 10.04 16.21 4.57
N GLY A 95 11.03 15.37 4.27
CA GLY A 95 12.34 15.33 4.93
C GLY A 95 12.43 14.39 6.13
N SER A 96 11.31 14.16 6.86
CA SER A 96 11.30 13.22 7.99
C SER A 96 10.85 11.81 7.60
N TYR A 97 9.85 11.72 6.74
CA TYR A 97 9.22 10.46 6.32
C TYR A 97 9.23 10.25 4.80
N LEU A 98 9.25 11.35 4.03
CA LEU A 98 9.48 11.34 2.58
C LEU A 98 10.83 11.97 2.25
N GLU A 99 11.60 11.35 1.36
CA GLU A 99 12.89 11.88 0.92
C GLU A 99 12.73 13.12 0.03
N LYS A 100 11.65 13.17 -0.75
CA LYS A 100 11.36 14.22 -1.72
C LYS A 100 9.89 14.63 -1.63
N GLU A 101 9.61 15.79 -2.19
CA GLU A 101 8.23 16.24 -2.39
C GLU A 101 7.50 15.20 -3.26
N PRO A 102 6.25 14.83 -2.88
CA PRO A 102 5.49 13.87 -3.65
C PRO A 102 5.18 14.44 -5.04
N PRO A 103 5.41 13.68 -6.12
CA PRO A 103 5.07 14.13 -7.45
C PRO A 103 3.55 14.18 -7.63
N PHE A 104 3.11 14.87 -8.68
CA PHE A 104 1.76 14.67 -9.20
C PHE A 104 1.64 13.28 -9.83
N ASP A 105 0.43 12.76 -9.86
CA ASP A 105 0.12 11.54 -10.56
C ASP A 105 0.35 11.70 -12.09
N PRO A 106 0.37 10.59 -12.85
CA PRO A 106 0.60 10.61 -14.30
C PRO A 106 -0.45 11.37 -15.14
N TRP A 107 -1.54 11.81 -14.51
CA TRP A 107 -2.62 12.59 -15.11
C TRP A 107 -2.64 14.05 -14.63
N GLY A 108 -1.71 14.43 -13.75
CA GLY A 108 -1.49 15.81 -13.29
C GLY A 108 -2.28 16.19 -12.04
N THR A 109 -2.87 15.22 -11.35
CA THR A 109 -3.59 15.44 -10.08
C THR A 109 -2.71 15.05 -8.89
N PRO A 110 -2.83 15.73 -7.74
CA PRO A 110 -2.09 15.32 -6.55
C PRO A 110 -2.68 14.03 -5.98
N TYR A 111 -1.82 13.15 -5.48
CA TYR A 111 -2.26 11.96 -4.75
C TYR A 111 -3.12 12.35 -3.53
N ARG A 112 -4.02 11.45 -3.15
CA ARG A 112 -4.94 11.63 -2.03
C ARG A 112 -4.78 10.55 -0.98
N HIS A 113 -5.29 10.84 0.19
CA HIS A 113 -5.21 9.98 1.35
C HIS A 113 -6.55 9.97 2.08
N ASN A 114 -6.96 8.78 2.52
CA ASN A 114 -8.13 8.57 3.36
C ASN A 114 -7.68 7.78 4.59
N ASP A 115 -7.59 8.49 5.71
CA ASP A 115 -7.11 7.95 6.98
C ASP A 115 -8.06 6.90 7.57
N GLU A 116 -9.37 7.07 7.36
CA GLU A 116 -10.39 6.18 7.88
C GLU A 116 -10.38 4.82 7.16
N MET A 117 -10.18 4.82 5.84
CA MET A 117 -10.05 3.61 5.03
C MET A 117 -8.65 3.02 5.05
N GLY A 118 -7.65 3.76 5.51
CA GLY A 118 -6.26 3.29 5.54
C GLY A 118 -5.61 3.20 4.16
N ILE A 119 -5.98 4.12 3.26
CA ILE A 119 -5.58 4.08 1.85
C ILE A 119 -4.95 5.38 1.36
N VAL A 120 -4.06 5.24 0.39
CA VAL A 120 -3.60 6.30 -0.49
C VAL A 120 -4.02 5.98 -1.91
N TYR A 121 -4.37 7.00 -2.69
CA TYR A 121 -4.88 6.77 -4.04
C TYR A 121 -4.61 7.92 -5.01
N SER A 122 -4.64 7.60 -6.30
CA SER A 122 -4.75 8.55 -7.41
C SER A 122 -6.19 8.48 -7.95
N VAL A 123 -6.74 9.62 -8.36
CA VAL A 123 -8.06 9.71 -9.00
C VAL A 123 -8.06 9.23 -10.46
N GLY A 124 -6.91 8.75 -10.95
CA GLY A 124 -6.84 8.08 -12.24
C GLY A 124 -7.03 9.00 -13.46
N PRO A 125 -7.20 8.38 -14.65
CA PRO A 125 -7.39 9.06 -15.92
C PRO A 125 -8.56 10.04 -15.99
N ASP A 126 -9.68 9.76 -15.33
CA ASP A 126 -10.88 10.59 -15.41
C ASP A 126 -10.83 11.84 -14.53
N GLY A 127 -9.93 11.86 -13.54
CA GLY A 127 -9.71 12.97 -12.61
C GLY A 127 -10.81 13.11 -11.56
N LEU A 128 -11.71 12.12 -11.43
CA LEU A 128 -12.84 12.11 -10.53
C LEU A 128 -12.51 11.30 -9.28
N ASP A 129 -12.81 11.88 -8.12
CA ASP A 129 -12.58 11.21 -6.84
C ASP A 129 -13.76 10.27 -6.53
N SER A 130 -13.64 9.01 -6.94
CA SER A 130 -14.67 7.98 -6.72
C SER A 130 -14.84 7.62 -5.25
N GLN A 131 -13.81 7.85 -4.41
CA GLN A 131 -13.91 7.66 -2.95
C GLN A 131 -14.85 8.67 -2.29
N ARG A 132 -15.01 9.85 -2.90
CA ARG A 132 -15.90 10.92 -2.41
C ARG A 132 -17.22 11.00 -3.18
N HIS A 133 -17.20 10.71 -4.47
CA HIS A 133 -18.37 10.76 -5.35
C HIS A 133 -18.57 9.42 -6.03
N THR A 134 -19.21 8.48 -5.34
CA THR A 134 -19.58 7.21 -5.96
C THR A 134 -20.74 7.44 -6.94
N MET A 135 -20.45 7.41 -8.24
CA MET A 135 -21.49 7.38 -9.26
C MET A 135 -22.04 5.95 -9.37
N PRO A 136 -23.35 5.71 -9.16
CA PRO A 136 -23.92 4.38 -9.37
C PRO A 136 -23.71 3.95 -10.83
N ASN A 137 -23.16 2.75 -11.02
CA ASN A 137 -22.90 2.07 -12.30
C ASN A 137 -21.66 2.50 -13.10
N PHE A 138 -20.77 3.33 -12.55
CA PHE A 138 -19.46 3.59 -13.17
C PHE A 138 -18.37 2.89 -12.36
N PRO A 139 -17.57 2.00 -12.98
CA PRO A 139 -16.41 1.43 -12.30
C PRO A 139 -15.39 2.55 -12.05
N SER A 140 -14.90 2.64 -10.82
CA SER A 140 -13.81 3.55 -10.45
C SER A 140 -12.52 3.16 -11.18
N ASP A 141 -11.82 4.14 -11.74
CA ASP A 141 -10.48 4.02 -12.32
C ASP A 141 -9.37 4.47 -11.34
N ASP A 142 -9.76 4.82 -10.11
CA ASP A 142 -8.84 5.17 -9.02
C ASP A 142 -7.82 4.05 -8.81
N ILE A 143 -6.56 4.44 -8.67
CA ILE A 143 -5.49 3.52 -8.30
C ILE A 143 -5.30 3.63 -6.79
N VAL A 144 -5.59 2.55 -6.08
CA VAL A 144 -5.60 2.53 -4.61
C VAL A 144 -4.49 1.61 -4.09
N VAL A 145 -3.72 2.11 -3.11
CA VAL A 145 -2.79 1.32 -2.32
C VAL A 145 -3.17 1.43 -0.85
N ARG A 146 -3.35 0.28 -0.20
CA ARG A 146 -3.68 0.22 1.23
C ARG A 146 -2.40 0.19 2.07
N TYR A 147 -2.35 1.03 3.09
CA TYR A 147 -1.27 1.00 4.09
C TYR A 147 -1.70 0.37 5.42
N ILE A 148 -3.01 0.15 5.60
CA ILE A 148 -3.62 -0.64 6.68
C ILE A 148 -4.30 -1.87 6.05
N PRO A 149 -4.33 -3.04 6.72
CA PRO A 149 -5.06 -4.20 6.24
C PRO A 149 -6.56 -3.90 6.00
N GLU A 150 -7.11 -4.48 4.95
CA GLU A 150 -8.54 -4.33 4.62
C GLU A 150 -9.43 -4.95 5.71
N GLU A 151 -9.03 -6.11 6.21
CA GLU A 151 -9.79 -6.84 7.21
C GLU A 151 -9.46 -6.39 8.63
N PHE A 152 -10.49 -6.33 9.46
CA PHE A 152 -10.36 -6.06 10.89
C PHE A 152 -10.24 -7.36 11.68
N PHE A 153 -9.03 -7.64 12.20
CA PHE A 153 -8.69 -8.87 12.93
C PHE A 153 -7.68 -8.58 14.04
N ILE A 154 -7.42 -9.59 14.88
CA ILE A 154 -6.40 -9.52 15.94
C ILE A 154 -5.04 -9.87 15.33
N THR A 155 -4.06 -9.00 15.47
CA THR A 155 -2.71 -9.17 14.94
C THR A 155 -1.84 -10.03 15.86
N LYS A 156 -1.91 -9.77 17.17
CA LYS A 156 -1.14 -10.50 18.18
C LYS A 156 -1.76 -10.31 19.56
N VAL A 157 -1.38 -11.19 20.48
CA VAL A 157 -1.77 -11.09 21.87
C VAL A 157 -0.54 -11.29 22.76
N GLU A 158 -0.29 -10.29 23.60
CA GLU A 158 0.88 -10.26 24.49
C GLU A 158 0.46 -10.27 25.96
N TYR A 159 1.06 -11.18 26.72
CA TYR A 159 1.06 -11.12 28.17
C TYR A 159 2.08 -10.06 28.65
N VAL A 160 1.64 -9.22 29.58
CA VAL A 160 2.46 -8.18 30.22
C VAL A 160 2.48 -8.42 31.72
N ASP A 161 3.63 -8.88 32.20
CA ASP A 161 3.97 -8.93 33.62
C ASP A 161 4.17 -7.49 34.13
N ALA A 162 3.21 -7.00 34.92
CA ALA A 162 3.19 -5.62 35.38
C ALA A 162 4.08 -5.44 36.61
N ASN A 163 4.19 -6.46 37.46
CA ASN A 163 4.91 -6.42 38.73
C ASN A 163 6.32 -7.04 38.64
N ARG A 164 6.69 -7.60 37.48
CA ARG A 164 7.98 -8.24 37.15
C ARG A 164 8.32 -9.43 38.03
N ASN A 165 7.31 -10.17 38.48
CA ASN A 165 7.50 -11.30 39.38
C ASN A 165 7.64 -12.66 38.67
N ILE A 166 7.57 -12.70 37.33
CA ILE A 166 7.70 -13.91 36.50
C ILE A 166 6.59 -14.94 36.78
N ARG A 167 5.51 -14.52 37.44
CA ARG A 167 4.30 -15.30 37.66
C ARG A 167 3.17 -14.64 36.89
N ILE A 168 2.10 -15.41 36.69
CA ILE A 168 0.86 -14.91 36.11
C ILE A 168 -0.11 -14.76 37.26
N ASP A 169 -0.31 -13.53 37.74
CA ASP A 169 -1.17 -13.27 38.88
C ASP A 169 -2.03 -12.00 38.71
N PHE A 170 -2.67 -11.60 39.81
CA PHE A 170 -3.50 -10.40 39.81
C PHE A 170 -2.64 -9.15 39.69
N GLY A 171 -3.08 -8.21 38.86
CA GLY A 171 -2.34 -7.00 38.54
C GLY A 171 -1.57 -7.07 37.23
N ASP A 172 -1.35 -8.28 36.69
CA ASP A 172 -0.86 -8.46 35.33
C ASP A 172 -1.97 -8.24 34.30
N ARG A 173 -1.58 -8.11 33.03
CA ARG A 173 -2.56 -7.87 31.96
C ARG A 173 -2.19 -8.59 30.69
N ILE A 174 -3.18 -8.71 29.83
CA ILE A 174 -3.04 -9.19 28.46
C ILE A 174 -3.45 -8.09 27.48
N ASP A 175 -2.57 -7.79 26.54
CA ASP A 175 -2.75 -6.77 25.51
C ASP A 175 -3.06 -7.46 24.17
N ILE A 176 -4.25 -7.21 23.65
CA ILE A 176 -4.74 -7.68 22.35
C ILE A 176 -4.57 -6.55 21.34
N PHE A 177 -3.81 -6.80 20.28
CA PHE A 177 -3.52 -5.82 19.24
C PHE A 177 -4.40 -6.06 18.02
N PHE A 178 -4.99 -5.02 17.47
CA PHE A 178 -5.83 -5.09 16.28
C PHE A 178 -5.09 -4.63 15.02
N SER A 179 -5.57 -5.09 13.86
CA SER A 179 -5.06 -4.67 12.54
C SER A 179 -5.46 -3.23 12.18
N ARG A 180 -6.53 -2.70 12.80
CA ARG A 180 -7.07 -1.35 12.59
C ARG A 180 -7.43 -0.69 13.93
N PRO A 181 -7.49 0.65 14.02
CA PRO A 181 -8.05 1.32 15.17
C PRO A 181 -9.49 0.90 15.42
N ALA A 182 -9.76 0.49 16.66
CA ALA A 182 -11.02 -0.08 17.08
C ALA A 182 -11.73 0.82 18.08
N LYS A 183 -13.06 0.86 17.98
CA LYS A 183 -13.98 1.37 18.98
C LYS A 183 -14.45 0.19 19.83
N MET A 184 -14.23 0.30 21.13
CA MET A 184 -14.45 -0.75 22.13
C MET A 184 -15.56 -0.28 23.08
N THR A 185 -16.78 -0.75 22.85
CA THR A 185 -17.96 -0.39 23.63
C THR A 185 -18.54 -1.63 24.31
N ASN A 186 -18.64 -1.61 25.64
CA ASN A 186 -19.14 -2.73 26.45
C ASN A 186 -18.38 -4.05 26.23
N VAL A 187 -17.07 -3.96 26.00
CA VAL A 187 -16.22 -5.14 25.81
C VAL A 187 -16.13 -5.95 27.09
N SER A 188 -16.18 -7.27 26.95
CA SER A 188 -16.06 -8.22 28.06
C SER A 188 -15.08 -9.35 27.75
N VAL A 189 -14.59 -10.01 28.79
CA VAL A 189 -13.76 -11.22 28.64
C VAL A 189 -14.51 -12.34 27.91
N PHE A 190 -15.85 -12.38 28.02
CA PHE A 190 -16.68 -13.41 27.39
C PHE A 190 -16.82 -13.26 25.87
N ASP A 191 -16.38 -12.11 25.33
CA ASP A 191 -16.29 -11.86 23.90
C ASP A 191 -15.15 -12.70 23.29
N PHE A 192 -14.21 -13.17 24.12
CA PHE A 192 -13.07 -13.99 23.71
C PHE A 192 -13.19 -15.42 24.25
N ILE A 193 -12.78 -16.37 23.42
CA ILE A 193 -12.68 -17.79 23.76
C ILE A 193 -11.19 -18.09 23.86
N THR A 194 -10.80 -18.73 24.95
CA THR A 194 -9.46 -19.27 25.15
C THR A 194 -9.51 -20.78 25.04
N ASN A 195 -8.45 -21.39 24.51
CA ASN A 195 -8.26 -22.84 24.53
C ASN A 195 -6.92 -23.16 25.20
N ASN A 196 -6.81 -24.36 25.77
CA ASN A 196 -5.62 -24.85 26.46
C ASN A 196 -5.13 -23.90 27.59
N PRO A 197 -5.93 -23.66 28.66
CA PRO A 197 -7.26 -24.19 28.97
C PRO A 197 -8.41 -23.28 28.52
N GLU A 198 -9.64 -23.80 28.54
CA GLU A 198 -10.82 -22.95 28.31
C GLU A 198 -11.05 -21.97 29.46
N ARG A 199 -11.53 -20.76 29.12
CA ARG A 199 -11.81 -19.67 30.08
C ARG A 199 -10.59 -19.25 30.91
N ALA A 200 -9.42 -19.27 30.31
CA ALA A 200 -8.14 -19.01 30.99
C ALA A 200 -8.00 -17.58 31.53
N LEU A 201 -8.79 -16.62 31.04
CA LEU A 201 -8.70 -15.20 31.43
C LEU A 201 -9.31 -14.88 32.81
N GLY A 202 -9.98 -15.84 33.47
CA GLY A 202 -10.54 -15.64 34.81
C GLY A 202 -11.56 -14.49 34.89
N SER A 203 -11.46 -13.66 35.93
CA SER A 203 -12.31 -12.47 36.13
C SER A 203 -11.66 -11.18 35.62
N ALA A 204 -10.89 -11.24 34.53
CA ALA A 204 -10.23 -10.06 34.01
C ALA A 204 -11.21 -8.92 33.65
N ILE A 205 -10.77 -7.68 33.81
CA ILE A 205 -11.55 -6.48 33.52
C ILE A 205 -10.89 -5.68 32.40
N VAL A 206 -11.70 -4.99 31.60
CA VAL A 206 -11.17 -4.11 30.55
C VAL A 206 -10.51 -2.90 31.21
N SER A 207 -9.26 -2.64 30.85
CA SER A 207 -8.46 -1.52 31.35
C SER A 207 -8.04 -0.55 30.24
N SER A 208 -8.40 -0.80 28.98
CA SER A 208 -8.06 0.07 27.84
C SER A 208 -9.06 1.22 27.64
N SER A 209 -8.63 2.22 26.87
CA SER A 209 -9.51 3.28 26.36
C SER A 209 -10.60 2.71 25.44
N GLN A 210 -11.73 3.41 25.34
CA GLN A 210 -12.85 3.06 24.44
C GLN A 210 -12.50 3.18 22.95
N LYS A 211 -11.36 3.78 22.60
CA LYS A 211 -10.87 3.91 21.24
C LYS A 211 -9.36 3.69 21.21
N GLY A 212 -8.88 2.87 20.28
CA GLY A 212 -7.45 2.63 20.07
C GLY A 212 -7.17 1.32 19.34
N ASN A 213 -5.90 0.96 19.25
CA ASN A 213 -5.45 -0.25 18.54
C ASN A 213 -5.19 -1.43 19.48
N ILE A 214 -5.29 -1.20 20.79
CA ILE A 214 -4.94 -2.16 21.84
C ILE A 214 -6.10 -2.27 22.82
N LEU A 215 -6.57 -3.49 23.04
CA LEU A 215 -7.50 -3.86 24.11
C LEU A 215 -6.69 -4.54 25.21
N SER A 216 -6.75 -3.99 26.42
CA SER A 216 -6.02 -4.54 27.57
C SER A 216 -7.01 -5.11 28.58
N PHE A 217 -6.83 -6.38 28.94
CA PHE A 217 -7.54 -7.01 30.05
C PHE A 217 -6.62 -7.14 31.26
N LEU A 218 -6.98 -6.51 32.37
CA LEU A 218 -6.28 -6.59 33.65
C LEU A 218 -6.82 -7.78 34.45
N PHE A 219 -5.94 -8.65 34.92
CA PHE A 219 -6.33 -9.77 35.79
C PHE A 219 -6.70 -9.24 37.18
N ALA A 220 -7.96 -9.44 37.55
CA ALA A 220 -8.53 -8.96 38.81
C ALA A 220 -9.27 -10.10 39.54
N ALA A 221 -9.43 -9.93 40.84
CA ALA A 221 -10.23 -10.82 41.68
C ALA A 221 -11.71 -10.87 41.20
N PRO A 222 -12.46 -11.97 41.43
CA PRO A 222 -12.15 -13.08 42.33
C PRO A 222 -11.46 -14.31 41.71
N VAL A 223 -11.56 -14.53 40.40
CA VAL A 223 -11.01 -15.73 39.75
C VAL A 223 -9.66 -15.41 39.09
N PRO A 224 -8.56 -16.09 39.49
CA PRO A 224 -7.25 -15.88 38.89
C PRO A 224 -7.18 -16.40 37.45
N PRO A 225 -6.24 -15.87 36.65
CA PRO A 225 -5.96 -16.42 35.32
C PRO A 225 -5.34 -17.82 35.41
N SER A 226 -5.61 -18.67 34.41
CA SER A 226 -5.04 -20.01 34.27
C SER A 226 -4.30 -20.21 32.94
N ILE A 227 -3.76 -19.12 32.40
CA ILE A 227 -3.06 -19.06 31.11
C ILE A 227 -1.71 -19.75 31.19
N THR A 228 -1.35 -20.51 30.16
CA THR A 228 -0.01 -21.02 29.90
C THR A 228 0.58 -20.31 28.68
N ILE A 229 1.65 -19.52 28.89
CA ILE A 229 2.28 -18.73 27.82
C ILE A 229 2.86 -19.65 26.75
N GLY A 230 2.55 -19.39 25.49
CA GLY A 230 3.01 -20.17 24.35
C GLY A 230 2.17 -21.42 24.04
N GLU A 231 1.16 -21.73 24.85
CA GLU A 231 0.24 -22.86 24.63
C GLU A 231 -1.22 -22.40 24.58
N THR A 232 -1.62 -21.50 25.48
CA THR A 232 -2.98 -20.95 25.48
C THR A 232 -3.19 -20.10 24.24
N THR A 233 -4.25 -20.43 23.50
CA THR A 233 -4.71 -19.63 22.36
C THR A 233 -5.93 -18.80 22.75
N ILE A 234 -6.14 -17.70 22.03
CA ILE A 234 -7.29 -16.84 22.17
C ILE A 234 -7.87 -16.54 20.79
N ARG A 235 -9.20 -16.51 20.69
CA ARG A 235 -9.92 -16.10 19.49
C ARG A 235 -11.17 -15.31 19.85
N PRO A 236 -11.64 -14.41 18.98
CA PRO A 236 -12.94 -13.79 19.15
C PRO A 236 -14.07 -14.82 18.97
N ARG A 237 -15.20 -14.57 19.63
CA ARG A 237 -16.47 -15.24 19.36
C ARG A 237 -16.98 -14.90 17.95
N ASP A 238 -17.83 -15.76 17.38
CA ASP A 238 -18.32 -15.60 16.01
C ASP A 238 -19.14 -14.32 15.77
N PHE A 239 -19.76 -13.76 16.81
CA PHE A 239 -20.51 -12.50 16.75
C PHE A 239 -20.09 -11.60 17.91
N ILE A 240 -19.34 -10.53 17.60
CA ILE A 240 -18.92 -9.50 18.55
C ILE A 240 -19.28 -8.15 17.97
N ASP A 241 -20.25 -7.49 18.58
CA ASP A 241 -20.61 -6.10 18.25
C ASP A 241 -19.94 -5.09 19.20
N SER A 242 -19.30 -5.58 20.27
CA SER A 242 -18.62 -4.73 21.26
C SER A 242 -17.33 -4.10 20.72
N ILE A 243 -16.76 -4.67 19.65
CA ILE A 243 -15.51 -4.23 19.03
C ILE A 243 -15.73 -4.07 17.53
N VAL A 244 -15.67 -2.83 17.06
CA VAL A 244 -15.78 -2.47 15.64
C VAL A 244 -14.60 -1.59 15.25
N ASP A 245 -14.20 -1.62 13.98
CA ASP A 245 -13.18 -0.69 13.51
C ASP A 245 -13.72 0.76 13.45
N CYS A 246 -12.81 1.73 13.36
CA CYS A 246 -13.16 3.15 13.29
C CYS A 246 -13.37 3.65 11.85
N SER A 247 -13.66 2.76 10.90
CA SER A 247 -13.91 3.14 9.51
C SER A 247 -15.30 3.77 9.34
N PRO A 248 -15.58 4.51 8.24
CA PRO A 248 -16.88 5.16 8.04
C PRO A 248 -18.00 4.14 7.79
N GLN A 249 -17.66 2.92 7.39
CA GLN A 249 -18.54 1.75 7.41
C GLN A 249 -17.97 0.71 8.39
N PRO A 250 -18.28 0.83 9.70
CA PRO A 250 -17.64 0.03 10.74
C PRO A 250 -17.73 -1.47 10.46
N GLN A 251 -16.58 -2.13 10.47
CA GLN A 251 -16.47 -3.58 10.32
C GLN A 251 -16.36 -4.23 11.70
N PRO A 252 -17.16 -5.27 12.00
CA PRO A 252 -17.01 -6.03 13.24
C PRO A 252 -15.72 -6.85 13.20
N LEU A 253 -15.19 -7.17 14.38
CA LEU A 253 -14.00 -8.00 14.51
C LEU A 253 -14.24 -9.36 13.86
N ARG A 254 -13.51 -9.65 12.78
CA ARG A 254 -13.66 -10.93 12.08
C ARG A 254 -13.17 -12.07 12.95
N LYS A 255 -13.81 -13.22 12.73
CA LYS A 255 -13.25 -14.50 13.14
C LYS A 255 -11.92 -14.69 12.43
N HIS A 256 -10.86 -14.79 13.21
CA HIS A 256 -9.55 -15.19 12.75
C HIS A 256 -9.11 -16.48 13.46
N ASP A 257 -8.00 -17.04 13.00
CA ASP A 257 -7.43 -18.25 13.56
C ASP A 257 -7.08 -18.05 15.04
N GLU A 258 -6.90 -19.15 15.74
CA GLU A 258 -6.48 -19.14 17.12
C GLU A 258 -5.10 -18.50 17.28
N ILE A 259 -5.02 -17.42 18.07
CA ILE A 259 -3.78 -16.67 18.26
C ILE A 259 -3.14 -17.10 19.56
N LEU A 260 -1.87 -17.48 19.50
CA LEU A 260 -1.10 -17.85 20.67
C LEU A 260 -0.81 -16.63 21.54
N ILE A 261 -1.02 -16.78 22.85
CA ILE A 261 -0.63 -15.78 23.84
C ILE A 261 0.87 -15.90 24.06
N GLN A 262 1.60 -14.82 23.76
CA GLN A 262 3.06 -14.78 23.92
C GLN A 262 3.45 -13.80 25.03
N SER A 263 4.58 -14.03 25.70
CA SER A 263 5.15 -12.99 26.57
C SER A 263 5.57 -11.80 25.72
N ARG A 264 5.27 -10.58 26.18
CA ARG A 264 5.87 -9.38 25.58
C ARG A 264 7.40 -9.52 25.64
N ARG A 265 8.06 -9.42 24.48
CA ARG A 265 9.51 -9.33 24.40
C ARG A 265 9.91 -7.94 24.90
N MET A 266 10.66 -7.88 25.99
CA MET A 266 11.34 -6.65 26.44
C MET A 266 12.53 -6.34 25.52
#